data_AF-A0A0S9KCB8-F1
#
_entry.id   AF-A0A0S9KCB8-F1
#
_cell.length_a   1.000
_cell.length_b   1.000
_cell.length_c   1.000
_cell.angle_alpha   90.00
_cell.angle_beta   90.00
_cell.angle_gamma   90.00
#
_symmetry.space_group_name_H-M   'P 1'
#
loop_
_entity.id
_entity.type
_entity.pdbx_description
1 polymer ?
#
loop_
_entity_poly.entity_id
_entity_poly.type
_entity_poly.pdbx_seq_one_letter_code
_entity_poly.pdbx_strand_id
1 'polypeptide(L)'
;MRPRHDDPWVPDGVEPDELDRVARNELKTLTKENAEWVAKHLVMAVRLIEDDPELAHQHVISASRRAGRIAVVRETLAITAYATGDYALALRELRTFRRISGKNDQLPLMVDSERGVGRPDRALELGRSVDRSTLASDVQVALAIAMSGARLDLGQTDEALAELEITQLDPNTAFSYSPGLFAAYADVLEDLGRDEDSAVWRERSERAAAAITARDGGDDDFVEVLEEELEFDDLEEDVDGGYAEDRSADADADAEAEEEGEELEAELDADLEEALESDEPVTDEADAEKADAADVDAAEPDATDAATEK
;
A
#
# COMPACT_ATOMS: atom_id res chain seq x y z
N MET A 1 12.80 35.72 3.70
CA MET A 1 12.19 35.53 2.37
C MET A 1 12.16 34.04 2.14
N ARG A 2 10.99 33.38 2.21
CA ARG A 2 10.90 31.95 1.85
C ARG A 2 11.34 31.79 0.39
N PRO A 3 12.02 30.70 0.01
CA PRO A 3 12.33 30.45 -1.40
C PRO A 3 11.05 30.57 -2.22
N ARG A 4 11.08 31.29 -3.34
CA ARG A 4 10.03 31.15 -4.36
C ARG A 4 10.17 29.73 -4.86
N HIS A 5 9.25 28.87 -4.45
CA HIS A 5 9.12 27.57 -5.06
C HIS A 5 8.37 27.79 -6.36
N ASP A 6 8.98 27.37 -7.47
CA ASP A 6 8.30 27.35 -8.74
C ASP A 6 7.36 26.13 -8.70
N ASP A 7 6.06 26.40 -8.52
CA ASP A 7 5.03 25.36 -8.60
C ASP A 7 5.03 24.80 -10.05
N PRO A 8 4.94 23.48 -10.25
CA PRO A 8 4.93 22.89 -11.58
C PRO A 8 3.71 23.37 -12.37
N TRP A 9 3.90 23.55 -13.68
CA TRP A 9 2.86 24.09 -14.56
C TRP A 9 1.70 23.11 -14.69
N VAL A 10 0.47 23.62 -14.54
CA VAL A 10 -0.77 22.88 -14.76
C VAL A 10 -1.37 23.34 -16.09
N PRO A 11 -1.64 22.44 -17.04
CA PRO A 11 -2.32 22.77 -18.28
C PRO A 11 -3.71 23.38 -18.05
N ASP A 12 -4.09 24.35 -18.90
CA ASP A 12 -5.38 25.07 -18.77
C ASP A 12 -6.61 24.16 -18.86
N GLY A 13 -6.50 23.01 -19.55
CA GLY A 13 -7.59 22.03 -19.69
C GLY A 13 -7.71 21.02 -18.56
N VAL A 14 -6.96 21.19 -17.46
CA VAL A 14 -7.12 20.37 -16.25
C VAL A 14 -8.23 20.95 -15.41
N GLU A 15 -9.29 20.17 -15.23
CA GLU A 15 -10.45 20.58 -14.45
C GLU A 15 -10.45 19.93 -13.05
N PRO A 16 -10.83 20.66 -11.98
CA PRO A 16 -10.94 20.09 -10.63
C PRO A 16 -11.91 18.90 -10.57
N ASP A 17 -12.88 18.87 -11.49
CA ASP A 17 -13.93 17.86 -11.56
C ASP A 17 -13.45 16.50 -12.09
N GLU A 18 -12.23 16.44 -12.59
CA GLU A 18 -11.56 15.19 -12.99
C GLU A 18 -11.01 14.42 -11.78
N LEU A 19 -10.85 15.09 -10.63
CA LEU A 19 -10.49 14.42 -9.39
C LEU A 19 -11.66 13.58 -8.90
N ASP A 20 -11.40 12.39 -8.33
CA ASP A 20 -12.45 11.57 -7.73
C ASP A 20 -13.36 12.37 -6.77
N ARG A 21 -14.65 12.07 -6.79
CA ARG A 21 -15.66 12.82 -6.03
C ARG A 21 -15.42 12.75 -4.52
N VAL A 22 -14.96 11.61 -4.00
CA VAL A 22 -14.66 11.45 -2.56
C VAL A 22 -13.46 12.31 -2.19
N ALA A 23 -12.39 12.26 -3.00
CA ALA A 23 -11.22 13.12 -2.83
C ALA A 23 -11.57 14.61 -2.87
N ARG A 24 -12.37 15.04 -3.83
CA ARG A 24 -12.82 16.44 -3.97
C ARG A 24 -13.67 16.90 -2.79
N ASN A 25 -14.49 16.01 -2.21
CA ASN A 25 -15.30 16.34 -1.05
C ASN A 25 -14.44 16.67 0.18
N GLU A 26 -13.26 16.05 0.35
CA GLU A 26 -12.35 16.38 1.45
C GLU A 26 -11.77 17.81 1.35
N LEU A 27 -11.67 18.34 0.13
CA LEU A 27 -11.15 19.69 -0.13
C LEU A 27 -12.15 20.80 0.19
N LYS A 28 -13.43 20.49 0.46
CA LYS A 28 -14.48 21.48 0.76
C LYS A 28 -14.24 22.31 2.02
N THR A 29 -13.29 21.89 2.86
CA THR A 29 -12.86 22.64 4.04
C THR A 29 -11.92 23.80 3.71
N LEU A 30 -11.39 23.84 2.49
CA LEU A 30 -10.55 24.92 1.98
C LEU A 30 -11.42 26.01 1.34
N THR A 31 -10.84 27.20 1.16
CA THR A 31 -11.45 28.22 0.29
C THR A 31 -11.63 27.69 -1.12
N LYS A 32 -12.64 28.16 -1.85
CA LYS A 32 -12.95 27.68 -3.20
C LYS A 32 -11.74 27.73 -4.14
N GLU A 33 -11.04 28.87 -4.15
CA GLU A 33 -9.83 29.06 -4.97
C GLU A 33 -8.73 28.06 -4.61
N ASN A 34 -8.50 27.81 -3.30
CA ASN A 34 -7.50 26.83 -2.88
C ASN A 34 -7.92 25.39 -3.18
N ALA A 35 -9.20 25.06 -3.00
CA ALA A 35 -9.73 23.73 -3.31
C ALA A 35 -9.58 23.41 -4.80
N GLU A 36 -9.96 24.33 -5.69
CA GLU A 36 -9.80 24.18 -7.14
C GLU A 36 -8.33 24.04 -7.53
N TRP A 37 -7.45 24.89 -6.99
CA TRP A 37 -6.02 24.84 -7.28
C TRP A 37 -5.39 23.51 -6.82
N VAL A 38 -5.67 23.08 -5.59
CA VAL A 38 -5.17 21.82 -5.03
C VAL A 38 -5.70 20.64 -5.85
N ALA A 39 -6.99 20.63 -6.19
CA ALA A 39 -7.59 19.57 -6.97
C ALA A 39 -6.89 19.40 -8.33
N LYS A 40 -6.59 20.50 -9.05
CA LYS A 40 -5.86 20.43 -10.33
C LYS A 40 -4.48 19.82 -10.17
N HIS A 41 -3.76 20.12 -9.10
CA HIS A 41 -2.47 19.49 -8.81
C HIS A 41 -2.60 18.01 -8.49
N LEU A 42 -3.64 17.59 -7.76
CA LEU A 42 -3.89 16.17 -7.50
C LEU A 42 -4.28 15.42 -8.77
N VAL A 43 -5.07 16.02 -9.68
CA VAL A 43 -5.37 15.46 -11.00
C VAL A 43 -4.09 15.25 -11.80
N MET A 44 -3.20 16.24 -11.81
CA MET A 44 -1.89 16.10 -12.47
C MET A 44 -1.06 14.97 -11.87
N ALA A 45 -1.08 14.79 -10.54
CA ALA A 45 -0.38 13.68 -9.90
C ALA A 45 -0.92 12.33 -10.37
N VAL A 46 -2.24 12.14 -10.43
CA VAL A 46 -2.86 10.89 -10.92
C VAL A 46 -2.52 10.63 -12.39
N ARG A 47 -2.53 11.66 -13.24
CA ARG A 47 -2.20 11.50 -14.67
C ARG A 47 -0.74 11.16 -14.92
N LEU A 48 0.16 11.62 -14.05
CA LEU A 48 1.60 11.52 -14.27
C LEU A 48 2.25 10.37 -13.50
N ILE A 49 1.58 9.75 -12.52
CA ILE A 49 2.23 8.80 -11.61
C ILE A 49 2.88 7.61 -12.31
N GLU A 50 2.31 7.15 -13.42
CA GLU A 50 2.86 6.03 -14.21
C GLU A 50 3.98 6.46 -15.17
N ASP A 51 3.89 7.66 -15.74
CA ASP A 51 4.78 8.14 -16.80
C ASP A 51 5.97 9.00 -16.28
N ASP A 52 5.73 9.85 -15.29
CA ASP A 52 6.68 10.79 -14.68
C ASP A 52 6.38 10.95 -13.17
N PRO A 53 6.74 9.95 -12.34
CA PRO A 53 6.45 9.95 -10.91
C PRO A 53 7.14 11.10 -10.17
N GLU A 54 8.31 11.56 -10.62
CA GLU A 54 8.99 12.72 -10.06
C GLU A 54 8.18 14.01 -10.27
N LEU A 55 7.63 14.25 -11.46
CA LEU A 55 6.78 15.40 -11.71
C LEU A 55 5.45 15.29 -10.97
N ALA A 56 4.85 14.09 -10.92
CA ALA A 56 3.66 13.83 -10.11
C ALA A 56 3.91 14.23 -8.64
N HIS A 57 5.05 13.80 -8.08
CA HIS A 57 5.45 14.14 -6.73
C HIS A 57 5.62 15.66 -6.52
N GLN A 58 6.19 16.38 -7.48
CA GLN A 58 6.31 17.85 -7.42
C GLN A 58 4.95 18.55 -7.39
N HIS A 59 3.95 18.06 -8.14
CA HIS A 59 2.59 18.59 -8.09
C HIS A 59 2.00 18.41 -6.69
N VAL A 60 2.16 17.24 -6.07
CA VAL A 60 1.62 16.99 -4.74
C VAL A 60 2.37 17.73 -3.63
N ILE A 61 3.69 17.90 -3.73
CA ILE A 61 4.44 18.78 -2.82
C ILE A 61 3.82 20.19 -2.84
N SER A 62 3.51 20.70 -4.03
CA SER A 62 2.95 22.05 -4.20
C SER A 62 1.53 22.13 -3.61
N ALA A 63 0.69 21.11 -3.82
CA ALA A 63 -0.61 20.94 -3.16
C ALA A 63 -0.49 20.90 -1.62
N SER A 64 0.45 20.12 -1.09
CA SER A 64 0.64 19.91 0.35
C SER A 64 1.02 21.17 1.11
N ARG A 65 1.68 22.14 0.45
CA ARG A 65 1.98 23.45 1.06
C ARG A 65 0.73 24.26 1.39
N ARG A 66 -0.36 24.06 0.63
CA ARG A 66 -1.63 24.79 0.81
C ARG A 66 -2.68 23.97 1.57
N ALA A 67 -2.60 22.64 1.46
CA ALA A 67 -3.62 21.73 1.99
C ALA A 67 -3.04 20.56 2.81
N GLY A 68 -1.92 20.79 3.50
CA GLY A 68 -1.23 19.76 4.28
C GLY A 68 -2.03 19.19 5.47
N ARG A 69 -3.19 19.72 5.84
CA ARG A 69 -4.02 19.09 6.88
C ARG A 69 -5.09 18.16 6.31
N ILE A 70 -5.23 18.09 4.99
CA ILE A 70 -6.25 17.29 4.33
C ILE A 70 -5.74 15.87 4.12
N ALA A 71 -6.55 14.87 4.47
CA ALA A 71 -6.17 13.46 4.43
C ALA A 71 -5.83 13.02 3.00
N VAL A 72 -6.68 13.32 2.01
CA VAL A 72 -6.38 12.97 0.61
C VAL A 72 -5.05 13.55 0.12
N VAL A 73 -4.68 14.77 0.52
CA VAL A 73 -3.40 15.38 0.11
C VAL A 73 -2.21 14.66 0.76
N ARG A 74 -2.36 14.20 2.01
CA ARG A 74 -1.34 13.39 2.70
C ARG A 74 -1.19 12.02 2.06
N GLU A 75 -2.30 11.38 1.71
CA GLU A 75 -2.32 10.11 1.01
C GLU A 75 -1.65 10.20 -0.35
N THR A 76 -2.02 11.18 -1.20
CA THR A 76 -1.39 11.34 -2.51
C THR A 76 0.09 11.68 -2.39
N LEU A 77 0.49 12.43 -1.35
CA LEU A 77 1.91 12.74 -1.13
C LEU A 77 2.69 11.48 -0.79
N ALA A 78 2.09 10.60 0.02
CA ALA A 78 2.69 9.33 0.34
C ALA A 78 2.81 8.39 -0.87
N ILE A 79 1.75 8.29 -1.68
CA ILE A 79 1.73 7.46 -2.89
C ILE A 79 2.80 7.91 -3.88
N THR A 80 2.88 9.22 -4.14
CA THR A 80 3.92 9.76 -5.03
C THR A 80 5.32 9.59 -4.45
N ALA A 81 5.50 9.79 -3.14
CA ALA A 81 6.78 9.54 -2.48
C ALA A 81 7.22 8.07 -2.62
N TYR A 82 6.30 7.12 -2.41
CA TYR A 82 6.53 5.71 -2.60
C TYR A 82 6.93 5.39 -4.05
N ALA A 83 6.22 5.95 -5.04
CA ALA A 83 6.53 5.76 -6.46
C ALA A 83 7.93 6.28 -6.84
N THR A 84 8.39 7.36 -6.18
CA THR A 84 9.76 7.89 -6.35
C THR A 84 10.82 7.17 -5.49
N GLY A 85 10.44 6.16 -4.70
CA GLY A 85 11.33 5.40 -3.84
C GLY A 85 11.72 6.10 -2.52
N ASP A 86 11.11 7.24 -2.17
CA ASP A 86 11.30 7.87 -0.86
C ASP A 86 10.38 7.22 0.18
N TYR A 87 10.72 5.98 0.55
CA TYR A 87 9.93 5.17 1.49
C TYR A 87 9.85 5.77 2.89
N ALA A 88 10.86 6.54 3.31
CA ALA A 88 10.85 7.22 4.61
C ALA A 88 9.83 8.36 4.63
N LEU A 89 9.76 9.15 3.56
CA LEU A 89 8.72 10.15 3.34
C LEU A 89 7.34 9.50 3.27
N ALA A 90 7.19 8.44 2.46
CA ALA A 90 5.94 7.70 2.34
C ALA A 90 5.41 7.25 3.71
N LEU A 91 6.24 6.57 4.52
CA LEU A 91 5.85 6.14 5.87
C LEU A 91 5.38 7.28 6.77
N ARG A 92 6.08 8.42 6.76
CA ARG A 92 5.71 9.58 7.58
C ARG A 92 4.32 10.11 7.20
N GLU A 93 4.08 10.25 5.90
CA GLU A 93 2.80 10.78 5.40
C GLU A 93 1.67 9.76 5.58
N LEU A 94 1.91 8.45 5.37
CA LEU A 94 0.91 7.39 5.61
C LEU A 94 0.51 7.28 7.08
N ARG A 95 1.45 7.38 8.02
CA ARG A 95 1.13 7.43 9.46
C ARG A 95 0.25 8.62 9.79
N THR A 96 0.54 9.77 9.17
CA THR A 96 -0.26 10.98 9.35
C THR A 96 -1.65 10.81 8.76
N PHE A 97 -1.77 10.30 7.52
CA PHE A 97 -3.02 9.97 6.85
C PHE A 97 -3.88 9.03 7.70
N ARG A 98 -3.31 7.91 8.17
CA ARG A 98 -3.99 6.93 9.01
C ARG A 98 -4.49 7.55 10.32
N ARG A 99 -3.69 8.40 10.95
CA ARG A 99 -4.07 9.09 12.20
C ARG A 99 -5.26 10.03 12.00
N ILE A 100 -5.29 10.81 10.92
CA ILE A 100 -6.33 11.84 10.70
C ILE A 100 -7.59 11.28 10.03
N SER A 101 -7.46 10.28 9.17
CA SER A 101 -8.59 9.65 8.47
C SER A 101 -9.21 8.50 9.27
N GLY A 102 -8.43 7.84 10.13
CA GLY A 102 -8.81 6.58 10.79
C GLY A 102 -8.87 5.38 9.85
N LYS A 103 -8.51 5.53 8.57
CA LYS A 103 -8.58 4.48 7.55
C LYS A 103 -7.32 3.62 7.53
N ASN A 104 -7.49 2.33 7.26
CA ASN A 104 -6.38 1.37 7.11
C ASN A 104 -6.13 0.96 5.66
N ASP A 105 -6.72 1.68 4.70
CA ASP A 105 -6.69 1.36 3.27
C ASP A 105 -5.25 1.30 2.73
N GLN A 106 -4.37 2.14 3.26
CA GLN A 106 -2.95 2.23 2.88
C GLN A 106 -2.01 1.39 3.77
N LEU A 107 -2.54 0.51 4.63
CA LEU A 107 -1.71 -0.40 5.44
C LEU A 107 -0.74 -1.23 4.59
N PRO A 108 -1.13 -1.80 3.43
CA PRO A 108 -0.20 -2.51 2.54
C PRO A 108 1.00 -1.65 2.11
N LEU A 109 0.76 -0.41 1.71
CA LEU A 109 1.80 0.51 1.28
C LEU A 109 2.76 0.89 2.41
N MET A 110 2.26 0.96 3.65
CA MET A 110 3.11 1.14 4.83
C MET A 110 4.00 -0.07 5.06
N VAL A 111 3.46 -1.29 4.99
CA VAL A 111 4.22 -2.54 5.12
C VAL A 111 5.32 -2.59 4.06
N ASP A 112 4.99 -2.30 2.81
CA ASP A 112 5.95 -2.31 1.73
C ASP A 112 7.02 -1.21 1.87
N SER A 113 6.64 -0.04 2.37
CA SER A 113 7.62 1.03 2.67
C SER A 113 8.56 0.68 3.84
N GLU A 114 8.13 -0.08 4.86
CA GLU A 114 9.05 -0.61 5.89
C GLU A 114 10.08 -1.58 5.28
N ARG A 115 9.67 -2.39 4.29
CA ARG A 115 10.61 -3.22 3.51
C ARG A 115 11.59 -2.35 2.72
N GLY A 116 11.10 -1.31 2.05
CA GLY A 116 11.89 -0.37 1.26
C GLY A 116 12.98 0.37 2.05
N VAL A 117 12.78 0.58 3.36
CA VAL A 117 13.82 1.11 4.26
C VAL A 117 14.68 0.03 4.95
N GLY A 118 14.55 -1.23 4.54
CA GLY A 118 15.35 -2.36 5.02
C GLY A 118 14.89 -2.93 6.37
N ARG A 119 13.60 -2.83 6.70
CA ARG A 119 13.04 -3.30 7.99
C ARG A 119 11.90 -4.32 7.80
N PRO A 120 12.16 -5.48 7.16
CA PRO A 120 11.12 -6.48 6.89
C PRO A 120 10.47 -7.06 8.16
N ASP A 121 11.19 -7.19 9.27
CA ASP A 121 10.59 -7.62 10.55
C ASP A 121 9.51 -6.64 11.03
N ARG A 122 9.77 -5.33 10.92
CA ARG A 122 8.78 -4.29 11.27
C ARG A 122 7.62 -4.26 10.28
N ALA A 123 7.87 -4.55 9.01
CA ALA A 123 6.82 -4.70 8.01
C ALA A 123 5.81 -5.79 8.44
N LEU A 124 6.31 -6.95 8.88
CA LEU A 124 5.46 -8.05 9.35
C LEU A 124 4.72 -7.72 10.67
N GLU A 125 5.37 -7.03 11.60
CA GLU A 125 4.72 -6.55 12.83
C GLU A 125 3.58 -5.57 12.50
N LEU A 126 3.85 -4.59 11.63
CA LEU A 126 2.87 -3.60 11.20
C LEU A 126 1.69 -4.24 10.48
N GLY A 127 1.93 -5.20 9.58
CA GLY A 127 0.88 -5.91 8.86
C GLY A 127 -0.04 -6.76 9.76
N ARG A 128 0.41 -7.07 10.99
CA ARG A 128 -0.37 -7.77 12.03
C ARG A 128 -1.04 -6.82 13.04
N SER A 129 -0.84 -5.51 12.89
CA SER A 129 -1.41 -4.51 13.80
C SER A 129 -2.93 -4.31 13.65
N VAL A 130 -3.53 -4.86 12.60
CA VAL A 130 -4.95 -4.76 12.28
C VAL A 130 -5.49 -6.16 12.00
N ASP A 131 -6.73 -6.41 12.42
CA ASP A 131 -7.45 -7.62 12.03
C ASP A 131 -7.76 -7.58 10.53
N ARG A 132 -7.12 -8.48 9.77
CA ARG A 132 -7.25 -8.55 8.30
C ARG A 132 -8.71 -8.70 7.85
N SER A 133 -9.55 -9.36 8.63
CA SER A 133 -10.97 -9.57 8.28
C SER A 133 -11.80 -8.28 8.28
N THR A 134 -11.28 -7.20 8.88
CA THR A 134 -11.93 -5.87 8.90
C THR A 134 -11.59 -5.01 7.69
N LEU A 135 -10.64 -5.44 6.86
CA LEU A 135 -10.19 -4.72 5.66
C LEU A 135 -11.03 -5.12 4.44
N ALA A 136 -11.13 -4.24 3.45
CA ALA A 136 -11.70 -4.58 2.15
C ALA A 136 -10.86 -5.65 1.43
N SER A 137 -11.46 -6.46 0.56
CA SER A 137 -10.78 -7.62 -0.04
C SER A 137 -9.54 -7.26 -0.85
N ASP A 138 -9.58 -6.15 -1.58
CA ASP A 138 -8.44 -5.59 -2.31
C ASP A 138 -7.29 -5.21 -1.37
N VAL A 139 -7.60 -4.56 -0.24
CA VAL A 139 -6.62 -4.20 0.79
C VAL A 139 -6.06 -5.46 1.48
N GLN A 140 -6.87 -6.50 1.72
CA GLN A 140 -6.40 -7.77 2.26
C GLN A 140 -5.38 -8.44 1.32
N VAL A 141 -5.67 -8.44 0.02
CA VAL A 141 -4.81 -9.02 -1.02
C VAL A 141 -3.50 -8.25 -1.12
N ALA A 142 -3.57 -6.91 -1.20
CA ALA A 142 -2.37 -6.07 -1.23
C ALA A 142 -1.52 -6.26 0.04
N LEU A 143 -2.15 -6.39 1.22
CA LEU A 143 -1.45 -6.66 2.47
C LEU A 143 -0.75 -8.02 2.47
N ALA A 144 -1.42 -9.07 1.96
CA ALA A 144 -0.85 -10.41 1.83
C ALA A 144 0.38 -10.40 0.91
N ILE A 145 0.30 -9.71 -0.23
CA ILE A 145 1.42 -9.55 -1.17
C ILE A 145 2.59 -8.83 -0.49
N ALA A 146 2.34 -7.70 0.19
CA ALA A 146 3.40 -6.95 0.88
C ALA A 146 4.04 -7.78 2.01
N MET A 147 3.26 -8.54 2.77
CA MET A 147 3.78 -9.41 3.83
C MET A 147 4.54 -10.62 3.29
N SER A 148 4.10 -11.20 2.18
CA SER A 148 4.84 -12.23 1.44
C SER A 148 6.21 -11.70 0.99
N GLY A 149 6.24 -10.49 0.40
CA GLY A 149 7.50 -9.82 0.06
C GLY A 149 8.42 -9.62 1.27
N ALA A 150 7.88 -9.23 2.43
CA ALA A 150 8.69 -9.09 3.65
C ALA A 150 9.28 -10.43 4.13
N ARG A 151 8.60 -11.56 3.89
CA ARG A 151 9.14 -12.91 4.15
C ARG A 151 10.24 -13.28 3.17
N LEU A 152 10.10 -12.94 1.90
CA LEU A 152 11.16 -13.14 0.90
C LEU A 152 12.43 -12.36 1.25
N ASP A 153 12.30 -11.12 1.71
CA ASP A 153 13.44 -10.31 2.16
C ASP A 153 14.20 -10.95 3.34
N LEU A 154 13.51 -11.78 4.14
CA LEU A 154 14.07 -12.55 5.25
C LEU A 154 14.55 -13.96 4.83
N GLY A 155 14.43 -14.33 3.56
CA GLY A 155 14.76 -15.67 3.06
C GLY A 155 13.79 -16.77 3.53
N GLN A 156 12.58 -16.40 3.91
CA GLN A 156 11.53 -17.28 4.43
C GLN A 156 10.52 -17.61 3.33
N THR A 157 10.99 -18.27 2.27
CA THR A 157 10.20 -18.46 1.04
C THR A 157 8.96 -19.34 1.24
N ASP A 158 9.05 -20.40 2.06
CA ASP A 158 7.88 -21.22 2.39
C ASP A 158 6.80 -20.41 3.13
N GLU A 159 7.21 -19.58 4.09
CA GLU A 159 6.28 -18.67 4.78
C GLU A 159 5.75 -17.56 3.87
N ALA A 160 6.54 -17.10 2.89
CA ALA A 160 6.10 -16.15 1.89
C ALA A 160 4.93 -16.72 1.07
N LEU A 161 5.00 -18.00 0.69
CA LEU A 161 3.92 -18.68 -0.03
C LEU A 161 2.67 -18.74 0.85
N ALA A 162 2.84 -19.12 2.12
CA ALA A 162 1.74 -19.23 3.07
C ALA A 162 1.02 -17.90 3.34
N GLU A 163 1.71 -16.74 3.30
CA GLU A 163 1.05 -15.44 3.44
C GLU A 163 0.08 -15.13 2.27
N LEU A 164 0.30 -15.73 1.08
CA LEU A 164 -0.53 -15.54 -0.12
C LEU A 164 -1.71 -16.52 -0.21
N GLU A 165 -1.73 -17.58 0.60
CA GLU A 165 -2.81 -18.59 0.65
C GLU A 165 -4.03 -18.06 1.43
N ILE A 166 -4.60 -16.95 0.95
CA ILE A 166 -5.78 -16.30 1.49
C ILE A 166 -7.05 -16.74 0.74
N THR A 167 -8.23 -16.49 1.33
CA THR A 167 -9.53 -16.82 0.72
C THR A 167 -9.71 -16.24 -0.69
N GLN A 168 -9.09 -15.09 -0.96
CA GLN A 168 -9.15 -14.38 -2.25
C GLN A 168 -8.31 -15.06 -3.36
N LEU A 169 -7.44 -16.02 -3.02
CA LEU A 169 -6.69 -16.83 -3.97
C LEU A 169 -7.62 -17.90 -4.60
N ASP A 170 -8.66 -17.45 -5.31
CA ASP A 170 -9.64 -18.30 -5.97
C ASP A 170 -9.43 -18.25 -7.50
N PRO A 171 -8.96 -19.34 -8.13
CA PRO A 171 -8.66 -19.35 -9.56
C PRO A 171 -9.91 -19.23 -10.46
N ASN A 172 -11.12 -19.36 -9.91
CA ASN A 172 -12.37 -19.33 -10.68
C ASN A 172 -12.96 -17.92 -10.79
N THR A 173 -12.43 -16.95 -10.04
CA THR A 173 -13.00 -15.60 -9.98
C THR A 173 -11.97 -14.52 -10.32
N ALA A 174 -12.30 -13.65 -11.27
CA ALA A 174 -11.45 -12.53 -11.68
C ALA A 174 -11.95 -11.20 -11.09
N PHE A 175 -11.35 -10.78 -9.98
CA PHE A 175 -11.48 -9.43 -9.43
C PHE A 175 -10.32 -8.55 -9.87
N SER A 176 -10.42 -7.23 -9.68
CA SER A 176 -9.35 -6.28 -10.01
C SER A 176 -7.99 -6.64 -9.38
N TYR A 177 -8.00 -7.27 -8.20
CA TYR A 177 -6.79 -7.69 -7.50
C TYR A 177 -6.27 -9.09 -7.92
N SER A 178 -7.08 -9.91 -8.60
CA SER A 178 -6.75 -11.32 -8.88
C SER A 178 -5.47 -11.49 -9.71
N PRO A 179 -5.23 -10.71 -10.80
CA PRO A 179 -4.01 -10.86 -11.58
C PRO A 179 -2.73 -10.67 -10.75
N GLY A 180 -2.71 -9.63 -9.90
CA GLY A 180 -1.58 -9.32 -9.04
C GLY A 180 -1.32 -10.41 -7.99
N LEU A 181 -2.38 -10.96 -7.39
CA LEU A 181 -2.26 -12.06 -6.43
C LEU A 181 -1.74 -13.34 -7.08
N PHE A 182 -2.26 -13.70 -8.26
CA PHE A 182 -1.82 -14.90 -8.98
C PHE A 182 -0.38 -14.78 -9.47
N ALA A 183 0.03 -13.59 -9.93
CA ALA A 183 1.42 -13.33 -10.30
C ALA A 183 2.35 -13.48 -9.09
N ALA A 184 2.03 -12.83 -7.96
CA ALA A 184 2.83 -12.96 -6.73
C ALA A 184 2.93 -14.42 -6.25
N TYR A 185 1.83 -15.18 -6.31
CA TYR A 185 1.85 -16.60 -5.94
C TYR A 185 2.74 -17.43 -6.88
N ALA A 186 2.65 -17.16 -8.18
CA ALA A 186 3.50 -17.83 -9.18
C ALA A 186 4.99 -17.53 -9.00
N ASP A 187 5.34 -16.29 -8.66
CA ASP A 187 6.73 -15.89 -8.43
C ASP A 187 7.32 -16.60 -7.20
N VAL A 188 6.57 -16.70 -6.10
CA VAL A 188 7.03 -17.45 -4.92
C VAL A 188 7.14 -18.96 -5.20
N LEU A 189 6.24 -19.53 -6.02
CA LEU A 189 6.35 -20.92 -6.46
C LEU A 189 7.63 -21.17 -7.27
N GLU A 190 7.99 -20.23 -8.15
CA GLU A 190 9.24 -20.30 -8.92
C GLU A 190 10.47 -20.22 -8.00
N ASP A 191 10.46 -19.33 -7.02
CA ASP A 191 11.54 -19.22 -6.02
C ASP A 191 11.72 -20.52 -5.20
N LEU A 192 10.64 -21.31 -5.03
CA LEU A 192 10.67 -22.64 -4.40
C LEU A 192 11.04 -23.78 -5.38
N GLY A 193 11.28 -23.47 -6.66
CA GLY A 193 11.57 -24.46 -7.72
C GLY A 193 10.36 -25.29 -8.16
N ARG A 194 9.14 -24.79 -7.94
CA ARG A 194 7.87 -25.40 -8.37
C ARG A 194 7.42 -24.84 -9.72
N ASP A 195 8.28 -24.97 -10.73
CA ASP A 195 8.14 -24.32 -12.04
C ASP A 195 6.82 -24.69 -12.77
N GLU A 196 6.40 -25.95 -12.68
CA GLU A 196 5.15 -26.42 -13.30
C GLU A 196 3.92 -25.74 -12.68
N ASP A 197 3.87 -25.63 -11.34
CA ASP A 197 2.80 -24.94 -10.65
C ASP A 197 2.83 -23.43 -10.93
N SER A 198 4.03 -22.83 -10.93
CA SER A 198 4.22 -21.42 -11.26
C SER A 198 3.65 -21.08 -12.63
N ALA A 199 3.94 -21.90 -13.66
CA ALA A 199 3.41 -21.71 -15.01
C ALA A 199 1.87 -21.70 -15.06
N VAL A 200 1.21 -22.61 -14.33
CA VAL A 200 -0.26 -22.65 -14.23
C VAL A 200 -0.80 -21.35 -13.61
N TRP A 201 -0.18 -20.84 -12.55
CA TRP A 201 -0.63 -19.61 -11.91
C TRP A 201 -0.33 -18.36 -12.74
N ARG A 202 0.76 -18.34 -13.52
CA ARG A 202 1.02 -17.27 -14.51
C ARG A 202 -0.06 -17.23 -15.57
N GLU A 203 -0.45 -18.37 -16.12
CA GLU A 203 -1.55 -18.44 -17.10
C GLU A 203 -2.86 -17.91 -16.49
N ARG A 204 -3.16 -18.26 -15.23
CA ARG A 204 -4.32 -17.73 -14.51
C ARG A 204 -4.26 -16.22 -14.34
N SER A 205 -3.08 -15.67 -14.02
CA SER A 205 -2.86 -14.22 -13.91
C SER A 205 -3.16 -13.51 -15.23
N GLU A 206 -2.60 -14.00 -16.33
CA GLU A 206 -2.81 -13.46 -17.67
C GLU A 206 -4.28 -13.53 -18.09
N ARG A 207 -4.94 -14.67 -17.84
CA ARG A 207 -6.36 -14.87 -18.14
C ARG A 207 -7.24 -13.92 -17.34
N ALA A 208 -6.96 -13.73 -16.05
CA ALA A 208 -7.69 -12.79 -15.20
C ALA A 208 -7.50 -11.34 -15.70
N ALA A 209 -6.28 -10.95 -16.08
CA ALA A 209 -6.01 -9.62 -16.62
C ALA A 209 -6.74 -9.37 -17.96
N ALA A 210 -6.77 -10.38 -18.84
CA ALA A 210 -7.50 -10.33 -20.10
C ALA A 210 -9.02 -10.19 -19.89
N ALA A 211 -9.59 -10.94 -18.93
CA ALA A 211 -11.02 -10.86 -18.60
C ALA A 211 -11.42 -9.47 -18.08
N ILE A 212 -10.60 -8.85 -17.22
CA ILE A 212 -10.85 -7.50 -16.70
C ILE A 212 -10.76 -6.46 -17.82
N THR A 213 -9.74 -6.57 -18.68
CA THR A 213 -9.56 -5.66 -19.82
C THR A 213 -10.71 -5.76 -20.82
N ALA A 214 -11.20 -6.97 -21.08
CA ALA A 214 -12.35 -7.19 -21.96
C ALA A 214 -13.61 -6.52 -21.41
N ARG A 215 -13.86 -6.61 -20.10
CA ARG A 215 -14.98 -5.93 -19.42
C ARG A 215 -14.87 -4.41 -19.51
N ASP A 216 -13.68 -3.85 -19.30
CA ASP A 216 -13.50 -2.39 -19.27
C ASP A 216 -13.42 -1.78 -20.68
N GLY A 217 -13.30 -2.62 -21.73
CA GLY A 217 -13.09 -2.23 -23.12
C GLY A 217 -14.21 -2.56 -24.12
N GLY A 218 -15.34 -3.12 -23.72
CA GLY A 218 -16.42 -3.47 -24.64
C GLY A 218 -17.80 -3.60 -23.97
N ASP A 219 -18.82 -3.01 -24.59
CA ASP A 219 -20.21 -3.36 -24.35
C ASP A 219 -20.40 -4.89 -24.45
N ASP A 220 -21.19 -5.42 -23.53
CA ASP A 220 -21.73 -6.80 -23.38
C ASP A 220 -20.99 -7.78 -22.43
N ASP A 221 -21.70 -8.01 -21.31
CA ASP A 221 -21.90 -9.24 -20.53
C ASP A 221 -20.75 -9.98 -19.82
N PHE A 222 -21.00 -10.25 -18.54
CA PHE A 222 -20.29 -11.14 -17.62
C PHE A 222 -19.70 -12.40 -18.31
N VAL A 223 -18.41 -12.68 -18.11
CA VAL A 223 -17.77 -13.93 -18.55
C VAL A 223 -17.48 -14.82 -17.33
N GLU A 224 -18.25 -15.89 -17.19
CA GLU A 224 -17.98 -17.00 -16.27
C GLU A 224 -16.80 -17.83 -16.82
N VAL A 225 -15.70 -17.92 -16.06
CA VAL A 225 -14.55 -18.75 -16.45
C VAL A 225 -14.91 -20.21 -16.18
N LEU A 226 -15.56 -20.85 -17.16
CA LEU A 226 -15.83 -22.29 -17.15
C LEU A 226 -14.55 -23.06 -17.50
N GLU A 227 -14.15 -23.97 -16.62
CA GLU A 227 -13.18 -25.01 -16.94
C GLU A 227 -13.93 -26.13 -17.69
N GLU A 228 -13.89 -26.10 -19.03
CA GLU A 228 -14.59 -27.10 -19.85
C GLU A 228 -13.70 -28.34 -20.05
N GLU A 229 -13.96 -29.42 -19.31
CA GLU A 229 -13.53 -30.77 -19.67
C GLU A 229 -14.44 -31.28 -20.80
N LEU A 230 -13.97 -31.20 -22.05
CA LEU A 230 -14.74 -31.56 -23.24
C LEU A 230 -15.05 -33.07 -23.31
N GLU A 231 -16.29 -33.45 -22.98
CA GLU A 231 -16.95 -34.66 -23.49
C GLU A 231 -18.05 -34.25 -24.49
N PHE A 232 -17.82 -34.53 -25.77
CA PHE A 232 -18.79 -34.28 -26.84
C PHE A 232 -19.85 -35.39 -26.87
N ASP A 233 -21.13 -35.02 -26.69
CA ASP A 233 -22.23 -35.78 -27.29
C ASP A 233 -23.37 -34.82 -27.72
N ASP A 234 -23.78 -34.98 -28.97
CA ASP A 234 -24.77 -34.18 -29.71
C ASP A 234 -26.15 -34.20 -29.05
N LEU A 235 -26.88 -33.07 -28.97
CA LEU A 235 -28.34 -33.01 -29.18
C LEU A 235 -28.83 -31.58 -29.51
N GLU A 236 -29.54 -31.48 -30.64
CA GLU A 236 -30.42 -30.37 -31.06
C GLU A 236 -31.70 -30.32 -30.21
N GLU A 237 -32.22 -29.12 -29.88
CA GLU A 237 -33.66 -28.83 -29.97
C GLU A 237 -33.98 -27.32 -29.87
N ASP A 238 -34.81 -26.87 -30.81
CA ASP A 238 -35.42 -25.55 -30.95
C ASP A 238 -36.39 -25.20 -29.81
N VAL A 239 -36.43 -23.92 -29.38
CA VAL A 239 -37.70 -23.32 -28.91
C VAL A 239 -37.81 -21.83 -29.23
N ASP A 240 -38.88 -21.53 -29.97
CA ASP A 240 -39.43 -20.23 -30.39
C ASP A 240 -40.28 -19.56 -29.27
N GLY A 241 -40.47 -18.24 -29.38
CA GLY A 241 -41.66 -17.56 -28.85
C GLY A 241 -41.43 -16.35 -27.93
N GLY A 242 -41.51 -15.14 -28.49
CA GLY A 242 -41.39 -13.85 -27.78
C GLY A 242 -42.64 -13.37 -27.02
N TYR A 243 -42.58 -12.16 -26.46
CA TYR A 243 -43.69 -11.19 -26.29
C TYR A 243 -43.14 -9.80 -25.88
N ALA A 244 -43.93 -8.77 -26.20
CA ALA A 244 -43.57 -7.36 -26.35
C ALA A 244 -43.86 -6.45 -25.14
N GLU A 245 -43.26 -5.24 -25.21
CA GLU A 245 -43.57 -3.92 -24.62
C GLU A 245 -44.64 -3.78 -23.52
N ASP A 246 -44.33 -3.02 -22.45
CA ASP A 246 -45.12 -1.82 -22.12
C ASP A 246 -44.29 -0.75 -21.36
N ARG A 247 -44.77 0.49 -21.49
CA ARG A 247 -44.15 1.81 -21.33
C ARG A 247 -44.32 2.44 -19.93
N SER A 248 -43.71 3.63 -19.82
CA SER A 248 -44.03 4.81 -18.97
C SER A 248 -43.21 4.95 -17.69
N ALA A 249 -42.86 6.14 -17.17
CA ALA A 249 -42.76 7.52 -17.66
C ALA A 249 -42.11 8.35 -16.52
N ASP A 250 -41.31 9.36 -16.89
CA ASP A 250 -40.98 10.64 -16.23
C ASP A 250 -40.95 10.80 -14.69
N ALA A 251 -39.86 11.41 -14.18
CA ALA A 251 -39.91 12.69 -13.45
C ALA A 251 -38.52 13.20 -13.02
N ASP A 252 -38.15 14.38 -13.53
CA ASP A 252 -37.09 15.27 -13.08
C ASP A 252 -37.27 15.74 -11.61
N ALA A 253 -36.15 15.94 -10.90
CA ALA A 253 -36.10 16.79 -9.72
C ALA A 253 -34.70 17.42 -9.57
N ASP A 254 -34.62 18.69 -9.95
CA ASP A 254 -33.53 19.63 -9.78
C ASP A 254 -33.42 20.08 -8.30
N ALA A 255 -32.20 20.27 -7.79
CA ALA A 255 -31.97 20.82 -6.44
C ALA A 255 -30.72 21.70 -6.39
N GLU A 256 -30.96 23.01 -6.23
CA GLU A 256 -30.00 24.10 -6.07
C GLU A 256 -29.20 24.01 -4.75
N ALA A 257 -27.93 24.42 -4.81
CA ALA A 257 -27.06 24.56 -3.63
C ALA A 257 -26.46 25.98 -3.57
N GLU A 258 -26.66 26.65 -2.44
CA GLU A 258 -26.06 27.95 -2.11
C GLU A 258 -24.78 27.77 -1.25
N GLU A 259 -23.77 28.60 -1.52
CA GLU A 259 -22.49 28.74 -0.82
C GLU A 259 -22.58 29.75 0.35
N GLU A 260 -21.77 29.53 1.41
CA GLU A 260 -21.05 30.49 2.29
C GLU A 260 -20.40 29.66 3.42
N GLY A 261 -19.17 29.84 3.91
CA GLY A 261 -18.12 30.83 3.75
C GLY A 261 -16.88 30.40 4.56
N GLU A 262 -15.79 31.14 4.35
CA GLU A 262 -14.39 30.85 4.73
C GLU A 262 -14.01 31.13 6.19
N GLU A 263 -12.85 30.55 6.57
CA GLU A 263 -11.74 31.06 7.41
C GLU A 263 -11.34 30.10 8.54
N LEU A 264 -10.08 29.63 8.50
CA LEU A 264 -9.09 29.85 9.57
C LEU A 264 -7.72 29.21 9.23
N GLU A 265 -6.78 30.06 8.82
CA GLU A 265 -5.35 29.81 8.91
C GLU A 265 -4.85 30.24 10.30
N ALA A 266 -4.30 29.30 11.08
CA ALA A 266 -3.13 29.49 11.96
C ALA A 266 -2.66 28.13 12.53
N GLU A 267 -1.37 28.06 12.88
CA GLU A 267 -0.74 27.06 13.78
C GLU A 267 -0.45 25.65 13.24
N LEU A 268 0.57 25.53 12.40
CA LEU A 268 1.39 24.30 12.27
C LEU A 268 2.84 24.69 12.50
N ASP A 269 3.26 24.69 13.77
CA ASP A 269 4.69 24.74 14.15
C ASP A 269 4.95 24.20 15.57
N ALA A 270 4.11 23.29 16.11
CA ALA A 270 4.29 22.76 17.47
C ALA A 270 4.47 21.23 17.60
N ASP A 271 4.08 20.42 16.61
CA ASP A 271 4.09 18.94 16.75
C ASP A 271 5.41 18.27 16.28
N LEU A 272 6.49 19.04 16.10
CA LEU A 272 7.79 18.52 15.63
C LEU A 272 8.70 18.03 16.78
N GLU A 273 8.41 18.32 18.05
CA GLU A 273 9.32 18.01 19.16
C GLU A 273 8.95 16.76 20.00
N GLU A 274 7.72 16.25 19.98
CA GLU A 274 7.32 15.15 20.89
C GLU A 274 7.56 13.74 20.32
N ALA A 275 7.83 13.59 19.02
CA ALA A 275 7.99 12.27 18.37
C ALA A 275 9.45 11.78 18.24
N LEU A 276 10.43 12.56 18.71
CA LEU A 276 11.86 12.23 18.59
C LEU A 276 12.57 12.00 19.94
N GLU A 277 11.86 12.10 21.07
CA GLU A 277 12.46 11.95 22.41
C GLU A 277 12.36 10.53 23.02
N SER A 278 11.88 9.51 22.30
CA SER A 278 11.77 8.15 22.83
C SER A 278 12.76 7.12 22.29
N ASP A 279 13.79 7.54 21.55
CA ASP A 279 14.90 6.66 21.15
C ASP A 279 16.00 6.71 22.22
N GLU A 280 15.82 5.98 23.32
CA GLU A 280 16.93 5.71 24.24
C GLU A 280 17.98 4.83 23.52
N PRO A 281 19.25 5.26 23.44
CA PRO A 281 20.28 4.41 22.86
C PRO A 281 20.59 3.27 23.83
N VAL A 282 20.38 2.03 23.38
CA VAL A 282 20.98 0.83 24.00
C VAL A 282 22.47 0.90 23.74
N THR A 283 23.23 1.35 24.74
CA THR A 283 24.69 1.27 24.71
C THR A 283 25.11 -0.18 24.93
N ASP A 284 25.67 -0.75 23.87
CA ASP A 284 26.42 -1.98 23.86
C ASP A 284 27.77 -1.73 24.55
N GLU A 285 27.95 -2.18 25.79
CA GLU A 285 29.25 -2.21 26.47
C GLU A 285 29.60 -3.65 26.85
N ALA A 286 30.35 -4.30 25.95
CA ALA A 286 31.21 -5.43 26.29
C ALA A 286 32.66 -4.94 26.45
N ASP A 287 33.13 -5.02 27.70
CA ASP A 287 34.44 -5.52 28.14
C ASP A 287 35.74 -4.80 27.70
N ALA A 288 36.43 -4.17 28.67
CA ALA A 288 37.91 -4.20 28.80
C ALA A 288 38.42 -3.51 30.08
N GLU A 289 39.06 -4.32 30.94
CA GLU A 289 40.21 -4.05 31.83
C GLU A 289 40.51 -2.61 32.33
N LYS A 290 40.58 -2.46 33.66
CA LYS A 290 41.88 -2.14 34.30
C LYS A 290 41.97 -2.40 35.81
N ALA A 291 43.14 -2.92 36.15
CA ALA A 291 43.79 -3.11 37.43
C ALA A 291 43.54 -2.04 38.51
N ASP A 292 43.44 -2.50 39.75
CA ASP A 292 44.01 -1.80 40.89
C ASP A 292 44.76 -2.79 41.81
N ALA A 293 45.90 -2.34 42.32
CA ALA A 293 46.89 -3.11 43.03
C ALA A 293 47.11 -2.53 44.44
N ALA A 294 47.03 -3.38 45.46
CA ALA A 294 47.76 -3.30 46.74
C ALA A 294 47.59 -4.67 47.44
N ASP A 295 48.64 -5.51 47.55
CA ASP A 295 49.58 -5.61 48.69
C ASP A 295 48.84 -6.08 49.97
N VAL A 296 49.11 -7.18 50.69
CA VAL A 296 50.27 -8.01 51.09
C VAL A 296 49.64 -9.32 51.64
N ASP A 297 50.18 -10.53 51.57
CA ASP A 297 51.14 -11.11 52.53
C ASP A 297 51.24 -12.64 52.29
N ALA A 298 52.35 -13.19 52.73
CA ALA A 298 52.94 -14.50 52.49
C ALA A 298 52.09 -15.75 52.79
N ALA A 299 52.35 -16.81 52.01
CA ALA A 299 52.89 -18.08 52.51
C ALA A 299 53.05 -19.11 51.36
N GLU A 300 54.30 -19.49 51.05
CA GLU A 300 54.56 -20.77 50.40
C GLU A 300 54.23 -21.92 51.37
N PRO A 301 53.88 -23.10 50.84
CA PRO A 301 54.87 -24.17 51.00
C PRO A 301 55.07 -25.02 49.75
N ASP A 302 56.35 -25.15 49.40
CA ASP A 302 57.16 -26.36 49.33
C ASP A 302 56.65 -27.64 48.65
N ALA A 303 57.64 -28.27 48.04
CA ALA A 303 57.67 -29.35 47.08
C ALA A 303 57.11 -30.69 47.55
N THR A 304 56.73 -31.49 46.54
CA THR A 304 56.97 -32.94 46.37
C THR A 304 56.86 -33.86 47.59
N ASP A 305 55.98 -34.87 47.53
CA ASP A 305 56.43 -36.28 47.49
C ASP A 305 55.28 -37.22 47.10
N ALA A 306 55.70 -38.39 46.64
CA ALA A 306 55.02 -39.46 45.99
C ALA A 306 54.10 -40.33 46.88
N ALA A 307 53.40 -41.21 46.16
CA ALA A 307 53.27 -42.64 46.43
C ALA A 307 51.97 -43.17 47.09
N THR A 308 51.41 -44.16 46.35
CA THR A 308 50.90 -45.45 46.83
C THR A 308 49.39 -45.68 46.85
N GLU A 309 49.00 -46.62 45.99
CA GLU A 309 47.97 -47.66 46.12
C GLU A 309 47.12 -47.66 47.41
N LYS A 310 45.80 -47.63 47.26
CA LYS A 310 44.93 -48.82 47.26
C LYS A 310 43.48 -48.50 46.91
#